data_AF-A0A1G0FF70-F1
#
_entry.id   AF-A0A1G0FF70-F1
#
_cell.length_a   1.000
_cell.length_b   1.000
_cell.length_c   1.000
_cell.angle_alpha   90.00
_cell.angle_beta   90.00
_cell.angle_gamma   90.00
#
_symmetry.space_group_name_H-M   'P 1'
#
loop_
_entity.id
_entity.type
_entity.pdbx_description
1 polymer ?
#
loop_
_entity_poly.entity_id
_entity_poly.type
_entity_poly.pdbx_seq_one_letter_code
_entity_poly.pdbx_strand_id
1 'polypeptide(L)'
;MTNLSCFTDLDIFDHIGLVGVLATMIGYYFLQTGKIALRGWWYSSLNAIGSFLILISFVEKFNFAAFLMEFIWFFISLYGLFRVMRLRRV
;
A
#
# COMPACT_ATOMS: atom_id res chain seq x y z
N MET A 1 -17.50 25.86 -11.77
CA MET A 1 -16.20 26.43 -11.37
C MET A 1 -15.54 25.41 -10.47
N THR A 2 -14.52 24.72 -10.98
CA THR A 2 -13.82 23.63 -10.29
C THR A 2 -13.01 24.21 -9.16
N ASN A 3 -13.57 24.19 -7.95
CA ASN A 3 -12.87 24.63 -6.76
C ASN A 3 -11.77 23.60 -6.45
N LEU A 4 -10.51 24.02 -6.56
CA LEU A 4 -9.37 23.29 -5.98
C LEU A 4 -9.44 23.18 -4.45
N SER A 5 -10.52 23.69 -3.82
CA SER A 5 -10.75 23.62 -2.37
C SER A 5 -10.78 22.18 -1.85
N CYS A 6 -11.21 21.22 -2.68
CA CYS A 6 -11.20 19.80 -2.29
C CYS A 6 -9.79 19.28 -1.94
N PHE A 7 -8.73 19.82 -2.57
CA PHE A 7 -7.35 19.43 -2.25
C PHE A 7 -6.75 20.21 -1.09
N THR A 8 -7.30 21.38 -0.76
CA THR A 8 -6.80 22.19 0.37
C THR A 8 -7.40 21.77 1.71
N ASP A 9 -8.51 21.03 1.69
CA ASP A 9 -9.20 20.50 2.88
C ASP A 9 -8.78 19.05 3.23
N LEU A 10 -7.59 18.62 2.78
CA LEU A 10 -7.06 17.29 3.09
C LEU A 10 -6.52 17.26 4.50
N ASP A 11 -7.02 16.32 5.31
CA ASP A 11 -6.52 16.09 6.65
C ASP A 11 -5.19 15.31 6.62
N ILE A 12 -4.55 15.16 7.79
CA ILE A 12 -3.28 14.42 7.89
C ILE A 12 -3.43 12.94 7.49
N PHE A 13 -4.61 12.35 7.69
CA PHE A 13 -4.90 10.97 7.37
C PHE A 13 -5.06 10.76 5.86
N ASP A 14 -5.65 11.71 5.14
CA ASP A 14 -5.71 11.71 3.68
C ASP A 14 -4.29 11.74 3.08
N HIS A 15 -3.39 12.55 3.64
CA HIS A 15 -1.98 12.59 3.21
C HIS A 15 -1.27 11.25 3.46
N ILE A 16 -1.48 10.63 4.63
CA ILE A 16 -0.93 9.31 4.95
C ILE A 16 -1.45 8.26 3.95
N GLY A 17 -2.75 8.28 3.66
CA GLY A 17 -3.37 7.39 2.68
C GLY A 17 -2.78 7.57 1.29
N LEU A 18 -2.60 8.82 0.84
CA LEU A 18 -1.97 9.14 -0.45
C LEU A 18 -0.53 8.63 -0.55
N VAL A 19 0.27 8.79 0.50
CA VAL A 19 1.63 8.22 0.55
C VAL A 19 1.57 6.69 0.44
N GLY A 20 0.61 6.05 1.10
CA GLY A 20 0.36 4.62 0.99
C GLY A 20 0.01 4.18 -0.44
N VAL A 21 -0.90 4.90 -1.10
CA VAL A 21 -1.28 4.68 -2.50
C VAL A 21 -0.07 4.81 -3.42
N LEU A 22 0.75 5.84 -3.24
CA LEU A 22 1.96 6.01 -4.06
C LEU A 22 2.95 4.85 -3.85
N ALA A 23 3.12 4.38 -2.61
CA ALA A 23 4.00 3.25 -2.31
C ALA A 23 3.53 1.94 -2.99
N THR A 24 2.23 1.61 -2.94
CA THR A 24 1.68 0.42 -3.61
C THR A 24 1.80 0.54 -5.13
N MET A 25 1.50 1.71 -5.70
CA MET A 25 1.59 1.97 -7.14
C MET A 25 3.02 1.89 -7.67
N ILE A 26 4.01 2.43 -6.93
CA ILE A 26 5.42 2.31 -7.30
C ILE A 26 5.87 0.85 -7.27
N GLY A 27 5.47 0.09 -6.24
CA GLY A 27 5.74 -1.34 -6.14
C GLY A 27 5.15 -2.10 -7.33
N TYR A 28 3.89 -1.85 -7.66
CA TYR A 28 3.22 -2.46 -8.80
C TYR A 28 3.84 -2.07 -10.14
N TYR A 29 4.20 -0.80 -10.33
CA TYR A 29 4.88 -0.33 -11.54
C TYR A 29 6.22 -1.05 -11.77
N PHE A 30 7.05 -1.16 -10.74
CA PHE A 30 8.32 -1.88 -10.86
C PHE A 30 8.13 -3.37 -11.11
N LEU A 31 7.10 -3.97 -10.50
CA LEU A 31 6.75 -5.37 -10.77
C LEU A 31 6.33 -5.55 -12.24
N GLN A 32 5.44 -4.69 -12.73
CA GLN A 32 4.89 -4.75 -14.09
C GLN A 32 5.94 -4.49 -15.17
N THR A 33 6.91 -3.62 -14.90
CA THR A 33 8.04 -3.35 -15.80
C THR A 33 9.15 -4.40 -15.71
N GLY A 34 8.99 -5.43 -14.87
CA GLY A 34 10.00 -6.48 -14.66
C GLY A 34 11.27 -6.00 -13.97
N LYS A 35 11.28 -4.78 -13.42
CA LYS A 35 12.42 -4.19 -12.70
C LYS A 35 12.62 -4.83 -11.32
N ILE A 36 11.57 -5.38 -10.72
CA ILE A 36 11.65 -6.19 -9.51
C ILE A 36 10.99 -7.55 -9.73
N ALA A 37 11.55 -8.59 -9.12
CA ALA A 37 11.01 -9.94 -9.20
C ALA A 37 9.78 -10.10 -8.29
N LEU A 38 8.76 -10.81 -8.76
CA LEU A 38 7.59 -11.20 -7.96
C LEU A 38 7.99 -12.04 -6.73
N ARG A 39 9.05 -12.83 -6.84
CA ARG A 39 9.61 -13.64 -5.74
C ARG A 39 10.62 -12.87 -4.87
N GLY A 40 10.81 -11.58 -5.12
CA GLY A 40 11.68 -10.71 -4.34
C GLY A 40 10.97 -10.11 -3.13
N TRP A 41 11.75 -9.61 -2.16
CA TRP A 41 11.20 -8.95 -0.97
C TRP A 41 10.67 -7.54 -1.26
N TRP A 42 11.12 -6.88 -2.35
CA TRP A 42 10.80 -5.48 -2.63
C TRP A 42 9.32 -5.21 -2.85
N TYR A 43 8.66 -5.99 -3.73
CA TYR A 43 7.25 -5.79 -4.02
C TYR A 43 6.38 -5.97 -2.77
N SER A 44 6.56 -7.10 -2.07
CA SER A 44 5.83 -7.38 -0.83
C SER A 44 6.09 -6.36 0.27
N SER A 45 7.30 -5.77 0.35
CA SER A 45 7.60 -4.74 1.36
C SER A 45 6.91 -3.43 1.04
N LEU A 46 7.01 -2.95 -0.20
CA LEU A 46 6.35 -1.72 -0.63
C LEU A 46 4.83 -1.84 -0.50
N ASN A 47 4.29 -3.00 -0.85
CA ASN A 47 2.85 -3.22 -0.79
C ASN A 47 2.35 -3.37 0.66
N ALA A 48 3.11 -4.00 1.55
CA ALA A 48 2.78 -4.05 2.98
C ALA A 48 2.83 -2.66 3.63
N ILE A 49 3.88 -1.86 3.35
CA ILE A 49 3.98 -0.50 3.87
C ILE A 49 2.84 0.36 3.32
N GLY A 50 2.58 0.29 2.01
CA GLY A 50 1.56 1.08 1.36
C GLY A 50 0.15 0.79 1.87
N SER A 51 -0.25 -0.49 1.90
CA SER A 51 -1.56 -0.91 2.42
C SER A 51 -1.72 -0.60 3.91
N PHE A 52 -0.65 -0.69 4.72
CA PHE A 52 -0.71 -0.28 6.13
C PHE A 52 -0.98 1.22 6.30
N LEU A 53 -0.35 2.08 5.50
CA LEU A 53 -0.61 3.52 5.53
C LEU A 53 -2.04 3.84 5.07
N ILE A 54 -2.56 3.15 4.05
CA ILE A 54 -3.96 3.32 3.61
C ILE A 54 -4.93 2.85 4.70
N LEU A 55 -4.60 1.78 5.44
CA LEU A 55 -5.42 1.35 6.59
C LEU A 55 -5.50 2.44 7.67
N ILE A 56 -4.41 3.16 7.94
CA ILE A 56 -4.37 4.28 8.88
C ILE A 56 -5.27 5.44 8.39
N SER A 57 -5.40 5.66 7.08
CA SER A 57 -6.23 6.77 6.58
C SER A 57 -7.73 6.58 6.81
N PHE A 58 -8.20 5.35 7.04
CA PHE A 58 -9.62 5.07 7.29
C PHE A 58 -10.11 5.45 8.69
N VAL A 59 -9.25 6.00 9.56
CA VAL A 59 -9.63 6.42 10.91
C VAL A 59 -10.67 7.56 10.87
N GLU A 60 -10.51 8.54 9.98
CA GLU A 60 -11.42 9.68 9.86
C GLU A 60 -12.62 9.38 8.95
N LYS A 61 -12.37 8.74 7.81
CA LYS A 61 -13.37 8.52 6.74
C LYS A 61 -13.49 7.02 6.42
N PHE A 62 -14.15 6.29 7.30
CA PHE A 62 -14.23 4.83 7.19
C PHE A 62 -15.05 4.36 5.98
N ASN A 63 -14.44 3.51 5.15
CA ASN A 63 -15.11 2.77 4.09
C ASN A 63 -14.82 1.28 4.26
N PHE A 64 -15.83 0.48 4.60
CA PHE A 64 -15.64 -0.93 4.92
C PHE A 64 -15.07 -1.74 3.75
N ALA A 65 -15.54 -1.50 2.52
CA ALA A 65 -15.09 -2.25 1.36
C ALA A 65 -13.62 -1.94 1.04
N ALA A 66 -13.24 -0.67 1.07
CA ALA A 66 -11.86 -0.25 0.84
C ALA A 66 -10.93 -0.70 1.99
N PHE A 67 -11.38 -0.57 3.25
CA PHE A 67 -10.66 -1.08 4.41
C PHE A 67 -10.39 -2.59 4.31
N LEU A 68 -11.41 -3.39 3.99
CA LEU A 68 -11.27 -4.84 3.88
C LEU A 68 -10.31 -5.23 2.76
N MET A 69 -10.38 -4.52 1.63
CA MET A 69 -9.47 -4.73 0.50
C MET A 69 -8.01 -4.47 0.91
N GLU A 70 -7.73 -3.34 1.54
CA GLU A 70 -6.37 -3.00 2.01
C GLU A 70 -5.89 -3.91 3.15
N PHE A 71 -6.80 -4.34 4.03
CA PHE A 71 -6.50 -5.32 5.06
C PHE A 71 -6.03 -6.64 4.45
N ILE A 72 -6.75 -7.15 3.45
CA ILE A 72 -6.36 -8.37 2.73
C ILE A 72 -5.01 -8.18 2.04
N TRP A 73 -4.79 -7.06 1.34
CA TRP A 73 -3.52 -6.75 0.69
C TRP A 73 -2.35 -6.71 1.66
N PHE A 74 -2.55 -6.14 2.85
CA PHE A 74 -1.54 -6.11 3.90
C PHE A 74 -1.12 -7.52 4.31
N PHE A 75 -2.07 -8.41 4.60
CA PHE A 75 -1.77 -9.80 4.99
C PHE A 75 -1.16 -10.64 3.87
N ILE A 76 -1.61 -10.48 2.62
CA ILE A 76 -0.99 -11.13 1.45
C ILE A 76 0.47 -10.70 1.32
N SER A 77 0.74 -9.41 1.54
CA SER A 77 2.08 -8.84 1.45
C SER A 77 2.98 -9.34 2.57
N LEU A 78 2.48 -9.43 3.80
CA LEU A 78 3.18 -10.05 4.91
C LEU A 78 3.55 -11.50 4.59
N TYR A 79 2.60 -12.30 4.09
CA TYR A 79 2.87 -13.68 3.70
C TYR A 79 3.99 -13.77 2.64
N GLY A 80 3.95 -12.90 1.62
CA GLY A 80 5.01 -12.81 0.62
C GLY A 80 6.37 -12.52 1.24
N LEU A 81 6.44 -11.58 2.18
CA LEU A 81 7.66 -11.22 2.89
C LEU A 81 8.20 -12.38 3.75
N PHE A 82 7.33 -13.03 4.53
CA PHE A 82 7.68 -14.21 5.34
C PHE A 82 8.25 -15.36 4.48
N ARG A 83 7.65 -15.60 3.30
CA ARG A 83 8.13 -16.63 2.37
C ARG A 83 9.55 -16.34 1.86
N VAL A 84 9.83 -15.09 1.49
CA VAL A 84 11.18 -14.70 1.02
C VAL A 84 12.20 -14.80 2.14
N MET A 85 11.84 -14.40 3.36
CA MET A 85 12.72 -14.54 4.53
C MET A 85 13.04 -16.00 4.84
N ARG A 86 12.08 -16.93 4.68
CA ARG A 86 12.30 -18.36 4.88
C ARG A 86 13.22 -18.96 3.80
N LEU A 87 13.01 -18.59 2.53
CA LEU A 87 13.81 -19.08 1.40
C LEU A 87 15.25 -18.56 1.40
N ARG A 88 15.53 -17.42 2.02
CA ARG A 88 16.90 -16.88 2.18
C ARG A 88 17.67 -17.49 3.36
N ARG A 89 16.99 -18.22 4.25
CA ARG A 89 17.62 -18.88 5.43
C ARG A 89 17.99 -20.34 5.19
N VAL A 90 17.66 -20.90 4.02
CA VAL A 90 18.09 -22.22 3.55
C VAL A 90 19.15 -22.01 2.48
#